data_AF-A0A530GJC6-F1
#
_entry.id   AF-A0A530GJC6-F1
#
_cell.length_a   1.000
_cell.length_b   1.000
_cell.length_c   1.000
_cell.angle_alpha   90.00
_cell.angle_beta   90.00
_cell.angle_gamma   90.00
#
_symmetry.space_group_name_H-M   'P 1'
#
loop_
_entity.id
_entity.type
_entity.pdbx_description
1 polymer ?
#
loop_
_entity_poly.entity_id
_entity_poly.type
_entity_poly.pdbx_seq_one_letter_code
_entity_poly.pdbx_strand_id
1 'polypeptide(L)'
;EHGQPVTVTPFTLMGAMTPVTLAAALCQQNAEALFGVTLTQLVNPGTPVMYGAFTSNVDMKSGAPAFGTPENAKANIIAGQLARRYNLPYRTSNANASNVVDLQAAYETEMATWGAVLGGANLI
;
A
#
# COMPACT_ATOMS: atom_id res chain seq x y z
N GLU A 1 -4.59 -5.57 22.45
CA GLU A 1 -5.10 -6.08 23.75
C GLU A 1 -6.14 -7.20 23.59
N HIS A 2 -7.19 -7.03 22.78
CA HIS A 2 -8.28 -8.03 22.65
C HIS A 2 -8.05 -9.17 21.64
N GLY A 3 -6.80 -9.41 21.22
CA GLY A 3 -6.46 -10.48 20.27
C GLY A 3 -7.05 -10.33 18.85
N GLN A 4 -7.58 -9.16 18.50
CA GLN A 4 -8.13 -8.90 17.16
C GLN A 4 -7.02 -8.60 16.14
N PRO A 5 -7.19 -9.00 14.87
CA PRO A 5 -6.22 -8.70 13.83
C PRO A 5 -6.13 -7.20 13.56
N VAL A 6 -4.91 -6.70 13.37
CA VAL A 6 -4.65 -5.29 13.03
C VAL A 6 -3.93 -5.22 11.68
N THR A 7 -4.40 -4.35 10.79
CA THR A 7 -3.69 -4.04 9.55
C THR A 7 -3.01 -2.69 9.67
N VAL A 8 -1.68 -2.68 9.72
CA VAL A 8 -0.91 -1.44 9.76
C VAL A 8 -0.70 -1.00 8.31
N THR A 9 -1.47 -0.01 7.85
CA THR A 9 -1.41 0.48 6.46
C THR A 9 -0.92 1.93 6.42
N PRO A 10 0.37 2.17 6.20
CA PRO A 10 0.83 3.49 5.85
C PRO A 10 0.18 3.93 4.54
N PHE A 11 -0.28 5.17 4.52
CA PHE A 11 -0.96 5.78 3.39
C PHE A 11 -0.08 6.90 2.85
N THR A 12 0.54 6.67 1.70
CA THR A 12 1.53 7.59 1.15
C THR A 12 1.23 7.91 -0.31
N LEU A 13 1.39 9.19 -0.64
CA LEU A 13 1.34 9.70 -2.00
C LEU A 13 2.69 10.34 -2.31
N MET A 14 3.43 9.75 -3.23
CA MET A 14 4.72 10.23 -3.72
C MET A 14 4.56 11.63 -4.27
N GLY A 15 5.37 12.56 -3.74
CA GLY A 15 5.30 13.99 -4.06
C GLY A 15 4.43 14.81 -3.11
N ALA A 16 3.75 14.18 -2.14
CA ALA A 16 2.95 14.88 -1.13
C ALA A 16 3.28 14.45 0.31
N MET A 17 3.05 13.18 0.67
CA MET A 17 3.25 12.66 2.04
C MET A 17 4.56 11.89 2.19
N THR A 18 5.24 11.62 1.09
CA THR A 18 6.49 10.88 1.01
C THR A 18 7.30 11.41 -0.17
N PRO A 19 8.65 11.22 -0.21
CA PRO A 19 9.46 11.66 -1.34
C PRO A 19 8.93 11.16 -2.68
N VAL A 20 9.17 11.94 -3.74
CA VAL A 20 8.62 11.66 -5.08
C VAL A 20 9.20 10.38 -5.72
N THR A 21 10.35 9.90 -5.25
CA THR A 21 10.99 8.71 -5.81
C THR A 21 10.45 7.43 -5.18
N LEU A 22 10.18 6.42 -6.02
CA LEU A 22 9.60 5.14 -5.59
C LEU A 22 10.41 4.47 -4.47
N ALA A 23 11.74 4.44 -4.57
CA ALA A 23 12.58 3.79 -3.58
C ALA A 23 12.50 4.50 -2.21
N ALA A 24 12.58 5.83 -2.19
CA ALA A 24 12.49 6.59 -0.94
C ALA A 24 11.09 6.47 -0.32
N ALA A 25 10.05 6.48 -1.15
CA ALA A 25 8.69 6.30 -0.71
C ALA A 25 8.43 4.93 -0.07
N LEU A 26 8.94 3.87 -0.69
CA LEU A 26 8.83 2.52 -0.15
C LEU A 26 9.68 2.35 1.11
N CYS A 27 10.84 2.99 1.20
CA CYS A 27 11.62 3.01 2.45
C CYS A 27 10.83 3.65 3.59
N GLN A 28 10.20 4.81 3.36
CA GLN A 28 9.38 5.48 4.36
C GLN A 28 8.16 4.65 4.75
N GLN A 29 7.36 4.19 3.77
CA GLN A 29 6.22 3.31 4.02
C GLN A 29 6.63 2.09 4.85
N ASN A 30 7.72 1.42 4.46
CA ASN A 30 8.17 0.22 5.15
C ASN A 30 8.57 0.51 6.60
N ALA A 31 9.23 1.65 6.85
CA ALA A 31 9.55 2.08 8.21
C ALA A 31 8.28 2.32 9.05
N GLU A 32 7.28 3.01 8.50
CA GLU A 32 6.00 3.26 9.17
C GLU A 32 5.25 1.94 9.46
N ALA A 33 5.21 1.01 8.50
CA ALA A 33 4.58 -0.30 8.68
C ALA A 33 5.26 -1.12 9.78
N LEU A 34 6.60 -1.22 9.75
CA LEU A 34 7.36 -1.98 10.74
C LEU A 34 7.28 -1.35 12.13
N PHE A 35 7.20 -0.01 12.23
CA PHE A 35 6.95 0.67 13.49
C PHE A 35 5.61 0.23 14.09
N GLY A 36 4.52 0.30 13.32
CA GLY A 36 3.21 -0.12 13.79
C GLY A 36 3.14 -1.62 14.12
N VAL A 37 3.75 -2.48 13.29
CA VAL A 37 3.84 -3.92 13.55
C VAL A 37 4.58 -4.16 14.87
N THR A 38 5.73 -3.53 15.06
CA THR A 38 6.52 -3.68 16.30
C THR A 38 5.72 -3.22 17.51
N LEU A 39 5.02 -2.09 17.41
CA LEU A 39 4.15 -1.60 18.47
C LEU A 39 3.05 -2.61 18.84
N THR A 40 2.41 -3.25 17.86
CA THR A 40 1.40 -4.28 18.15
C THR A 40 1.97 -5.44 18.96
N GLN A 41 3.21 -5.85 18.66
CA GLN A 41 3.88 -6.94 19.37
C GLN A 41 4.38 -6.52 20.76
N LEU A 42 4.76 -5.24 20.94
CA LEU A 42 5.13 -4.70 22.25
C LEU A 42 3.92 -4.64 23.20
N VAL A 43 2.74 -4.28 22.69
CA VAL A 43 1.51 -4.21 23.49
C VAL A 43 1.02 -5.60 23.89
N ASN A 44 1.03 -6.56 22.95
CA ASN A 44 0.63 -7.93 23.24
C ASN A 44 1.31 -8.90 22.25
N PRO A 45 2.39 -9.59 22.66
CA PRO A 45 3.13 -10.50 21.80
C PRO A 45 2.23 -11.58 21.17
N GLY A 46 2.39 -11.82 19.86
CA GLY A 46 1.57 -12.78 19.12
C GLY A 46 0.23 -12.22 18.64
N THR A 47 -0.05 -10.92 18.87
CA THR A 47 -1.22 -10.26 18.25
C THR A 47 -1.18 -10.44 16.73
N PRO A 48 -2.26 -10.93 16.10
CA PRO A 48 -2.31 -11.08 14.65
C PRO A 48 -2.17 -9.70 13.98
N VAL A 49 -1.20 -9.57 13.09
CA VAL A 49 -0.92 -8.30 12.40
C VAL A 49 -0.60 -8.53 10.94
N MET A 50 -1.11 -7.67 10.07
CA MET A 50 -0.83 -7.66 8.64
C MET A 50 0.01 -6.44 8.27
N TYR A 51 0.96 -6.66 7.36
CA TYR A 51 1.66 -5.59 6.68
C TYR A 51 0.72 -4.98 5.64
N GLY A 52 0.25 -3.76 5.87
CA GLY A 52 -0.52 -2.99 4.91
C GLY A 52 0.37 -2.06 4.10
N ALA A 53 -0.02 -1.80 2.85
CA ALA A 53 0.59 -0.77 2.03
C ALA A 53 -0.47 -0.04 1.20
N PHE A 54 -0.38 1.29 1.18
CA PHE A 54 -1.05 2.12 0.18
C PHE A 54 -0.06 3.20 -0.26
N THR A 55 0.75 2.88 -1.28
CA THR A 55 1.64 3.86 -1.93
C THR A 55 1.16 4.10 -3.36
N SER A 56 0.87 5.35 -3.67
CA SER A 56 0.67 5.83 -5.05
C SER A 56 1.43 7.14 -5.27
N ASN A 57 1.20 7.83 -6.38
CA ASN A 57 1.73 9.17 -6.67
C ASN A 57 0.62 10.21 -6.77
N VAL A 58 1.01 11.48 -6.68
CA VAL A 58 0.14 12.59 -7.11
C VAL A 58 0.33 12.88 -8.60
N ASP A 59 -0.67 13.45 -9.22
CA ASP A 59 -0.53 14.14 -10.50
C ASP A 59 0.21 15.47 -10.27
N MET A 60 1.36 15.66 -10.94
CA MET A 60 2.20 16.84 -10.72
C MET A 60 1.57 18.15 -11.22
N LYS A 61 0.54 18.08 -12.07
CA LYS A 61 -0.14 19.26 -12.60
C LYS A 61 -1.23 19.78 -11.65
N SER A 62 -2.06 18.88 -11.13
CA SER A 62 -3.21 19.21 -10.29
C SER A 62 -2.95 19.03 -8.79
N GLY A 63 -1.96 18.23 -8.42
CA GLY A 63 -1.71 17.79 -7.05
C GLY A 63 -2.69 16.72 -6.56
N ALA A 64 -3.64 16.26 -7.39
CA ALA A 64 -4.62 15.27 -7.02
C ALA A 64 -3.97 13.87 -6.87
N PRO A 65 -4.54 12.97 -6.04
CA PRO A 65 -4.13 11.56 -6.03
C PRO A 65 -4.32 10.93 -7.41
N ALA A 66 -3.31 10.19 -7.87
CA ALA A 66 -3.38 9.38 -9.08
C ALA A 66 -3.42 7.89 -8.70
N PHE A 67 -4.17 7.09 -9.45
CA PHE A 67 -4.33 5.66 -9.21
C PHE A 67 -4.19 4.87 -10.51
N GLY A 68 -3.98 3.55 -10.40
CA GLY A 68 -3.76 2.71 -11.59
C GLY A 68 -2.47 3.04 -12.36
N THR A 69 -1.58 3.84 -11.77
CA THR A 69 -0.33 4.28 -12.40
C THR A 69 0.74 3.18 -12.37
N PRO A 70 1.75 3.24 -13.23
CA PRO A 70 2.91 2.34 -13.17
C PRO A 70 3.60 2.36 -11.81
N GLU A 71 3.68 3.52 -11.16
CA GLU A 71 4.25 3.72 -9.84
C GLU A 71 3.44 2.98 -8.77
N ASN A 72 2.11 3.09 -8.80
CA ASN A 72 1.23 2.37 -7.89
C ASN A 72 1.35 0.84 -8.06
N ALA A 73 1.35 0.35 -9.29
CA ALA A 73 1.51 -1.08 -9.56
C ALA A 73 2.88 -1.61 -9.07
N LYS A 74 3.97 -0.90 -9.35
CA LYS A 74 5.31 -1.26 -8.86
C LYS A 74 5.38 -1.23 -7.34
N ALA A 75 4.80 -0.22 -6.70
CA ALA A 75 4.76 -0.13 -5.25
C ALA A 75 4.04 -1.33 -4.62
N ASN A 76 2.90 -1.75 -5.19
CA ASN A 76 2.17 -2.92 -4.72
C ASN A 76 2.98 -4.22 -4.85
N ILE A 77 3.72 -4.39 -5.94
CA ILE A 77 4.57 -5.58 -6.15
C ILE A 77 5.72 -5.61 -5.14
N ILE A 78 6.41 -4.49 -4.95
CA ILE A 78 7.55 -4.39 -4.02
C ILE A 78 7.08 -4.55 -2.57
N ALA A 79 5.97 -3.91 -2.19
CA ALA A 79 5.39 -4.03 -0.85
C ALA A 79 5.05 -5.49 -0.52
N GLY A 80 4.51 -6.25 -1.48
CA GLY A 80 4.27 -7.67 -1.30
C GLY A 80 5.55 -8.49 -1.09
N GLN A 81 6.63 -8.16 -1.81
CA GLN A 81 7.94 -8.78 -1.57
C GLN A 81 8.49 -8.47 -0.17
N LEU A 82 8.32 -7.23 0.30
CA LEU A 82 8.70 -6.82 1.65
C LEU A 82 7.88 -7.55 2.73
N ALA A 83 6.56 -7.61 2.58
CA ALA A 83 5.69 -8.34 3.51
C ALA A 83 6.12 -9.81 3.66
N ARG A 84 6.40 -10.50 2.53
CA ARG A 84 6.93 -11.87 2.56
C ARG A 84 8.32 -11.96 3.20
N ARG A 85 9.19 -10.98 2.99
CA ARG A 85 10.50 -10.92 3.66
C ARG A 85 10.37 -10.87 5.18
N TYR A 86 9.32 -10.23 5.70
CA TYR A 86 9.02 -10.17 7.13
C TYR A 86 8.12 -11.30 7.63
N ASN A 87 7.74 -12.24 6.76
CA ASN A 87 6.81 -13.32 7.05
C ASN A 87 5.46 -12.83 7.62
N LEU A 88 4.95 -11.72 7.07
CA LEU A 88 3.65 -11.13 7.43
C LEU A 88 2.66 -11.26 6.28
N PRO A 89 1.36 -11.45 6.55
CA PRO A 89 0.34 -11.33 5.52
C PRO A 89 0.32 -9.90 4.95
N TYR A 90 0.11 -9.80 3.64
CA TYR A 90 0.12 -8.55 2.91
C TYR A 90 -1.31 -8.07 2.63
N ARG A 91 -1.60 -6.81 2.99
CA ARG A 91 -2.82 -6.09 2.61
C ARG A 91 -2.49 -4.92 1.68
N THR A 92 -3.24 -4.77 0.60
CA THR A 92 -3.23 -3.56 -0.25
C THR A 92 -4.65 -3.18 -0.62
N SER A 93 -4.86 -2.35 -1.64
CA SER A 93 -6.19 -1.89 -2.07
C SER A 93 -6.26 -1.72 -3.58
N ASN A 94 -7.48 -1.82 -4.12
CA ASN A 94 -7.81 -1.27 -5.42
C ASN A 94 -8.26 0.20 -5.28
N ALA A 95 -8.02 1.01 -6.30
CA ALA A 95 -8.52 2.39 -6.36
C ALA A 95 -8.52 2.90 -7.80
N ASN A 96 -9.40 3.87 -8.08
CA ASN A 96 -9.41 4.67 -9.30
C ASN A 96 -9.80 6.12 -8.95
N ALA A 97 -9.44 7.07 -9.80
CA ALA A 97 -9.66 8.50 -9.63
C ALA A 97 -10.87 9.01 -10.45
N SER A 98 -11.49 8.17 -11.26
CA SER A 98 -12.63 8.57 -12.09
C SER A 98 -13.84 8.90 -11.22
N ASN A 99 -14.55 9.96 -11.60
CA ASN A 99 -15.78 10.38 -10.91
C ASN A 99 -17.03 9.62 -11.40
N VAL A 100 -16.87 8.76 -12.41
CA VAL A 100 -17.95 7.98 -13.02
C VAL A 100 -17.44 6.59 -13.40
N VAL A 101 -18.34 5.63 -13.62
CA VAL A 101 -17.96 4.27 -14.02
C VAL A 101 -17.72 4.23 -15.54
N ASP A 102 -16.58 4.77 -15.96
CA ASP A 102 -16.16 4.86 -17.35
C ASP A 102 -14.92 4.02 -17.63
N LEU A 103 -14.32 4.20 -18.81
CA LEU A 103 -13.10 3.49 -19.20
C LEU A 103 -11.92 3.82 -18.28
N GLN A 104 -11.81 5.06 -17.79
CA GLN A 104 -10.77 5.42 -16.83
C GLN A 104 -10.94 4.61 -15.53
N ALA A 105 -12.16 4.57 -14.99
CA ALA A 105 -12.45 3.75 -13.81
C ALA A 105 -12.08 2.28 -14.01
N ALA A 106 -12.40 1.72 -15.18
CA ALA A 106 -12.10 0.34 -15.52
C ALA A 106 -10.58 0.08 -15.56
N TYR A 107 -9.83 0.86 -16.33
CA TYR A 107 -8.38 0.67 -16.50
C TYR A 107 -7.60 0.91 -15.21
N GLU A 108 -7.93 1.96 -14.45
CA GLU A 108 -7.21 2.24 -13.21
C GLU A 108 -7.48 1.18 -12.14
N THR A 109 -8.74 0.72 -12.03
CA THR A 109 -9.12 -0.37 -11.12
C THR A 109 -8.43 -1.67 -11.51
N GLU A 110 -8.40 -2.00 -12.80
CA GLU A 110 -7.71 -3.18 -13.34
C GLU A 110 -6.23 -3.12 -12.95
N MET A 111 -5.52 -2.04 -13.27
CA MET A 111 -4.08 -1.92 -13.03
C MET A 111 -3.73 -1.95 -11.55
N ALA A 112 -4.52 -1.30 -10.69
CA ALA A 112 -4.33 -1.35 -9.25
C ALA A 112 -4.51 -2.79 -8.72
N THR A 113 -5.57 -3.48 -9.18
CA THR A 113 -5.85 -4.88 -8.82
C THR A 113 -4.77 -5.81 -9.35
N TRP A 114 -4.27 -5.58 -10.56
CA TRP A 114 -3.21 -6.37 -11.16
C TRP A 114 -1.91 -6.26 -10.35
N GLY A 115 -1.53 -5.05 -9.94
CA GLY A 115 -0.41 -4.82 -9.04
C GLY A 115 -0.58 -5.53 -7.70
N ALA A 116 -1.79 -5.54 -7.13
CA ALA A 116 -2.10 -6.25 -5.90
C ALA A 116 -1.96 -7.77 -6.03
N VAL A 117 -2.50 -8.35 -7.10
CA VAL A 117 -2.43 -9.79 -7.39
C VAL A 117 -1.00 -10.22 -7.66
N LEU A 118 -0.27 -9.51 -8.53
CA LEU A 118 1.15 -9.79 -8.80
C LEU A 118 2.03 -9.58 -7.57
N GLY A 119 1.65 -8.66 -6.68
CA GLY A 119 2.27 -8.47 -5.38
C GLY A 119 2.02 -9.62 -4.40
N GLY A 120 1.10 -10.54 -4.70
CA GLY A 120 0.75 -11.65 -3.80
C GLY A 120 0.01 -11.19 -2.55
N ALA A 121 -0.91 -10.24 -2.70
CA ALA A 121 -1.76 -9.77 -1.61
C ALA A 121 -2.59 -10.91 -1.00
N ASN A 122 -2.64 -10.96 0.33
CA ASN A 122 -3.51 -11.84 1.09
C ASN A 122 -4.90 -11.22 1.30
N LEU A 123 -4.97 -9.88 1.30
CA LEU A 123 -6.20 -9.10 1.37
C LEU A 123 -6.10 -7.89 0.44
N ILE A 124 -7.13 -7.67 -0.37
CA ILE A 124 -7.28 -6.51 -1.26
C ILE A 124 -8.49 -5.70 -0.76
#